data_AF-A0A1H9R059-F1
#
_entry.id   AF-A0A1H9R059-F1
#
_cell.length_a   1.000
_cell.length_b   1.000
_cell.length_c   1.000
_cell.angle_alpha   90.00
_cell.angle_beta   90.00
_cell.angle_gamma   90.00
#
_symmetry.space_group_name_H-M   'P 1'
#
loop_
_entity.id
_entity.type
_entity.pdbx_description
1 polymer ?
#
loop_
_entity_poly.entity_id
_entity_poly.type
_entity_poly.pdbx_seq_one_letter_code
_entity_poly.pdbx_strand_id
1 'polypeptide(L)'
;MAAARRRGKYLWVELADKAAMLAHLGMSGQMLVQPSSAPDEKHLRVRFRFSDGGPELRFVDQRTFGGLALAELVEVDGTLVPDSVAHIARDPMDPLFSRDAAVRALRLRHTEIKRALLDQTLVSGIGNIYADEALWRAKLHGTRMTDKLTKPKAAELLDHATDVMREALGQGGTSFDALYVNINGQSGYFDRSLNAYGQENRPCKRCGAAIVREPFMNRSSYSCPRCQPRPRA
;
A
#
# COMPACT_ATOMS: atom_id res chain seq x y z
N MET A 1 -23.01 13.21 1.78
CA MET A 1 -21.90 12.24 1.72
C MET A 1 -22.40 10.95 2.35
N ALA A 2 -22.41 9.85 1.60
CA ALA A 2 -23.05 8.61 2.06
C ALA A 2 -22.07 7.66 2.77
N ALA A 3 -20.84 7.55 2.26
CA ALA A 3 -19.80 6.73 2.89
C ALA A 3 -18.40 7.02 2.35
N ALA A 4 -17.38 6.73 3.17
CA ALA A 4 -15.99 6.62 2.74
C ALA A 4 -15.67 5.19 2.30
N ARG A 5 -14.89 5.06 1.22
CA ARG A 5 -14.51 3.78 0.59
C ARG A 5 -13.02 3.78 0.25
N ARG A 6 -12.46 2.59 -0.01
CA ARG A 6 -11.06 2.40 -0.40
C ARG A 6 -10.92 1.26 -1.41
N ARG A 7 -9.99 1.40 -2.36
CA ARG A 7 -9.49 0.33 -3.24
C ARG A 7 -7.97 0.50 -3.35
N GLY A 8 -7.21 -0.45 -2.80
CA GLY A 8 -5.75 -0.33 -2.76
C GLY A 8 -5.30 0.94 -2.05
N LYS A 9 -4.60 1.82 -2.77
CA LYS A 9 -4.06 3.09 -2.25
C LYS A 9 -4.94 4.32 -2.55
N TYR A 10 -6.11 4.08 -3.14
CA TYR A 10 -7.10 5.11 -3.43
C TYR A 10 -8.23 5.05 -2.41
N LEU A 11 -8.71 6.22 -1.99
CA LEU A 11 -9.88 6.36 -1.13
C LEU A 11 -10.84 7.37 -1.76
N TRP A 12 -12.14 7.20 -1.55
CA TRP A 12 -13.11 8.15 -2.06
C TRP A 12 -14.30 8.31 -1.11
N VAL A 13 -14.98 9.44 -1.24
CA VAL A 13 -16.26 9.67 -0.59
C VAL A 13 -17.34 9.69 -1.67
N GLU A 14 -18.39 8.91 -1.45
CA GLU A 14 -19.57 8.89 -2.33
C GLU A 14 -20.37 10.19 -2.19
N LEU A 15 -20.64 10.81 -3.33
CA LEU A 15 -21.44 12.02 -3.48
C LEU A 15 -22.83 11.67 -4.05
N ALA A 16 -23.66 12.68 -4.29
CA ALA A 16 -24.94 12.49 -4.99
C ALA A 16 -24.71 12.04 -6.44
N ASP A 17 -25.76 11.51 -7.09
CA ASP A 17 -25.81 11.26 -8.53
C ASP A 17 -24.69 10.37 -9.08
N LYS A 18 -24.31 9.33 -8.32
CA LYS A 18 -23.23 8.38 -8.65
C LYS A 18 -21.86 9.06 -8.88
N ALA A 19 -21.63 10.24 -8.32
CA ALA A 19 -20.32 10.87 -8.30
C ALA A 19 -19.53 10.46 -7.04
N ALA A 20 -18.21 10.58 -7.13
CA ALA A 20 -17.30 10.37 -6.02
C ALA A 20 -16.22 11.45 -6.00
N MET A 21 -15.83 11.87 -4.80
CA MET A 21 -14.59 12.60 -4.60
C MET A 21 -13.48 11.58 -4.30
N LEU A 22 -12.70 11.28 -5.32
CA LEU A 22 -11.53 10.42 -5.26
C LEU A 22 -10.35 11.18 -4.65
N ALA A 23 -9.56 10.48 -3.83
CA ALA A 23 -8.29 10.95 -3.31
C ALA A 23 -7.21 9.87 -3.45
N HIS A 24 -6.01 10.31 -3.78
CA HIS A 24 -4.79 9.51 -3.69
C HIS A 24 -3.74 10.31 -2.92
N LEU A 25 -3.17 9.73 -1.87
CA LEU A 25 -2.26 10.45 -0.97
C LEU A 25 -0.85 10.61 -1.54
N GLY A 26 -0.51 9.89 -2.61
CA GLY A 26 0.84 9.95 -3.18
C GLY A 26 1.88 9.48 -2.15
N MET A 27 2.94 10.27 -1.97
CA MET A 27 4.06 9.93 -1.09
C MET A 27 4.06 10.66 0.26
N SER A 28 3.34 11.77 0.38
CA SER A 28 3.33 12.64 1.57
C SER A 28 1.98 13.29 1.84
N GLY A 29 0.95 12.94 1.09
CA GLY A 29 -0.40 13.43 1.29
C GLY A 29 -0.98 12.89 2.59
N GLN A 30 -1.66 13.76 3.31
CA GLN A 30 -2.35 13.46 4.55
C GLN A 30 -3.79 13.97 4.45
N MET A 31 -4.72 13.21 5.02
CA MET A 31 -6.09 13.65 5.27
C MET A 31 -6.26 13.82 6.77
N LEU A 32 -6.33 15.06 7.23
CA LEU A 32 -6.36 15.43 8.64
C LEU A 32 -7.74 15.96 9.01
N VAL A 33 -8.24 15.58 10.18
CA VAL A 33 -9.44 16.18 10.79
C VAL A 33 -8.96 17.18 11.83
N GLN A 34 -9.25 18.47 11.62
CA GLN A 34 -8.76 19.55 12.46
C GLN A 34 -9.89 20.46 12.95
N PRO A 35 -9.82 21.00 14.18
CA PRO A 35 -10.72 22.07 14.60
C PRO A 35 -10.69 23.23 13.59
N SER A 36 -11.84 23.85 13.34
CA SER A 36 -11.93 25.00 12.42
C SER A 36 -11.10 26.20 12.86
N SER A 37 -10.79 26.30 14.15
CA SER A 37 -9.92 27.32 14.74
C SER A 37 -8.41 26.98 14.66
N ALA A 38 -8.05 25.76 14.27
CA ALA A 38 -6.64 25.36 14.21
C ALA A 38 -5.93 26.12 13.07
N PRO A 39 -4.68 26.59 13.27
CA PRO A 39 -3.92 27.27 12.23
C PRO A 39 -3.70 26.36 11.02
N ASP A 40 -3.52 26.97 9.85
CA ASP A 40 -3.30 26.25 8.60
C ASP A 40 -1.94 25.54 8.62
N GLU A 41 -1.91 24.29 8.17
CA GLU A 41 -0.67 23.56 7.94
C GLU A 41 0.11 24.22 6.80
N LYS A 42 1.45 24.30 6.92
CA LYS A 42 2.34 24.90 5.90
C LYS A 42 2.11 24.40 4.47
N HIS A 43 1.62 23.18 4.34
CA HIS A 43 1.38 22.51 3.06
C HIS A 43 -0.10 22.14 2.85
N LEU A 44 -1.02 22.86 3.50
CA LEU A 44 -2.45 22.73 3.25
C LEU A 44 -2.75 23.03 1.77
N ARG A 45 -3.37 22.07 1.07
CA ARG A 45 -3.71 22.17 -0.35
C ARG A 45 -5.21 22.33 -0.57
N VAL A 46 -6.01 21.58 0.18
CA VAL A 46 -7.48 21.62 0.08
C VAL A 46 -8.08 21.57 1.48
N ARG A 47 -9.11 22.39 1.71
CA ARG A 47 -9.88 22.45 2.94
C ARG A 47 -11.35 22.17 2.62
N PHE A 48 -11.93 21.21 3.32
CA PHE A 48 -13.36 20.94 3.31
C PHE A 48 -13.97 21.40 4.63
N ARG A 49 -15.00 22.25 4.53
CA ARG A 49 -15.83 22.68 5.65
C ARG A 49 -17.18 21.99 5.56
N PHE A 50 -17.68 21.51 6.69
CA PHE A 50 -18.98 20.87 6.77
C PHE A 50 -20.04 21.86 7.25
N SER A 51 -21.28 21.68 6.80
CA SER A 51 -22.39 22.60 7.09
C SER A 51 -22.86 22.54 8.55
N ASP A 52 -22.50 21.49 9.29
CA ASP A 52 -22.78 21.33 10.72
C ASP A 52 -21.85 22.15 11.63
N GLY A 53 -20.88 22.88 11.05
CA GLY A 53 -19.90 23.65 11.80
C GLY A 53 -18.86 22.80 12.53
N GLY A 54 -18.79 21.50 12.21
CA GLY A 54 -17.84 20.55 12.77
C GLY A 54 -16.38 20.80 12.36
N PRO A 55 -15.47 19.86 12.69
CA PRO A 55 -14.07 19.98 12.32
C PRO A 55 -13.88 19.98 10.80
N GLU A 56 -12.84 20.65 10.32
CA GLU A 56 -12.46 20.67 8.92
C GLU A 56 -11.75 19.37 8.53
N LEU A 57 -12.01 18.88 7.32
CA LEU A 57 -11.17 17.87 6.69
C LEU A 57 -10.16 18.57 5.78
N ARG A 58 -8.87 18.33 6.01
CA ARG A 58 -7.76 19.01 5.35
C ARG A 58 -6.88 18.03 4.58
N PHE A 59 -6.62 18.34 3.32
CA PHE A 59 -5.62 17.64 2.51
C PHE A 59 -4.31 18.42 2.53
N VAL A 60 -3.30 17.85 3.16
CA VAL A 60 -1.96 18.43 3.31
C VAL A 60 -0.99 17.60 2.49
N ASP A 61 -0.23 18.22 1.59
CA ASP A 61 0.76 17.49 0.79
C ASP A 61 2.00 18.33 0.50
N GLN A 62 3.12 17.94 1.11
CA GLN A 62 4.40 18.61 0.95
C GLN A 62 4.96 18.45 -0.47
N ARG A 63 4.87 17.25 -1.05
CA ARG A 63 5.49 16.92 -2.35
C ARG A 63 4.57 17.12 -3.54
N THR A 64 3.30 17.44 -3.30
CA THR A 64 2.27 17.67 -4.34
C THR A 64 2.17 16.51 -5.33
N PHE A 65 2.27 15.27 -4.82
CA PHE A 65 2.14 14.03 -5.59
C PHE A 65 0.79 13.34 -5.35
N GLY A 66 0.11 13.68 -4.26
CA GLY A 66 -1.26 13.29 -4.04
C GLY A 66 -2.22 14.26 -4.75
N GLY A 67 -3.49 13.86 -4.82
CA GLY A 67 -4.49 14.64 -5.53
C GLY A 67 -5.91 14.22 -5.15
N LEU A 68 -6.82 15.16 -5.39
CA LEU A 68 -8.27 14.97 -5.29
C LEU A 68 -8.86 15.16 -6.69
N ALA A 69 -9.83 14.32 -7.05
CA ALA A 69 -10.54 14.40 -8.32
C ALA A 69 -12.01 14.07 -8.12
N LEU A 70 -12.88 14.67 -8.92
CA LEU A 70 -14.25 14.18 -9.09
C LEU A 70 -14.24 13.08 -10.14
N ALA A 71 -15.00 12.03 -9.89
CA ALA A 71 -15.10 10.87 -10.76
C ALA A 71 -16.50 10.29 -10.73
N GLU A 72 -16.89 9.64 -11.83
CA GLU A 72 -18.13 8.87 -11.88
C GLU A 72 -17.91 7.47 -11.30
N LEU A 73 -18.92 6.95 -10.63
CA LEU A 73 -18.92 5.58 -10.11
C LEU A 73 -19.39 4.60 -11.19
N VAL A 74 -18.55 3.61 -11.46
CA VAL A 74 -18.83 2.48 -12.35
C VAL A 74 -18.84 1.18 -11.55
N GLU A 75 -19.61 0.19 -12.01
CA GLU A 75 -19.64 -1.12 -11.36
C GLU A 75 -18.52 -2.03 -11.88
N VAL A 76 -17.69 -2.53 -10.97
CA VAL A 76 -16.61 -3.49 -11.25
C VAL A 76 -16.69 -4.62 -10.25
N ASP A 77 -16.84 -5.85 -10.74
CA ASP A 77 -16.92 -7.07 -9.92
C ASP A 77 -17.92 -6.93 -8.76
N GLY A 78 -19.10 -6.36 -9.01
CA GLY A 78 -20.15 -6.15 -8.02
C GLY A 78 -19.85 -5.05 -6.99
N THR A 79 -18.99 -4.09 -7.29
CA THR A 79 -18.72 -2.93 -6.42
C THR A 79 -18.64 -1.64 -7.24
N LEU A 80 -19.29 -0.58 -6.77
CA LEU A 80 -19.14 0.76 -7.34
C LEU A 80 -17.78 1.35 -6.97
N VAL A 81 -17.01 1.74 -7.98
CA VAL A 81 -15.70 2.36 -7.84
C VAL A 81 -15.58 3.55 -8.79
N PRO A 82 -14.75 4.56 -8.49
CA PRO A 82 -14.43 5.60 -9.45
C PRO A 82 -13.87 5.01 -10.75
N ASP A 83 -14.35 5.48 -11.89
CA ASP A 83 -13.95 5.05 -13.24
C ASP A 83 -12.43 4.99 -13.44
N SER A 84 -11.72 6.02 -12.98
CA SER A 84 -10.27 6.16 -13.03
C SER A 84 -9.51 5.08 -12.23
N VAL A 85 -10.18 4.37 -11.31
CA VAL A 85 -9.59 3.26 -10.53
C VAL A 85 -10.23 1.90 -10.85
N ALA A 86 -11.07 1.81 -11.89
CA ALA A 86 -11.73 0.56 -12.30
C ALA A 86 -10.75 -0.59 -12.62
N HIS A 87 -9.54 -0.24 -13.08
CA HIS A 87 -8.47 -1.19 -13.40
C HIS A 87 -7.66 -1.66 -12.17
N ILE A 88 -7.90 -1.07 -10.99
CA ILE A 88 -7.17 -1.41 -9.77
C ILE A 88 -7.79 -2.66 -9.14
N ALA A 89 -6.96 -3.69 -8.97
CA ALA A 89 -7.40 -4.95 -8.37
C ALA A 89 -7.83 -4.76 -6.91
N ARG A 90 -8.56 -5.74 -6.38
CA ARG A 90 -8.84 -5.83 -4.94
C ARG A 90 -7.55 -6.05 -4.16
N ASP A 91 -7.47 -5.49 -2.96
CA ASP A 91 -6.39 -5.78 -2.02
C ASP A 91 -6.76 -6.99 -1.14
N PRO A 92 -5.79 -7.67 -0.51
CA PRO A 92 -6.05 -8.91 0.23
C PRO A 92 -6.95 -8.79 1.48
N MET A 93 -7.33 -7.57 1.87
CA MET A 93 -8.24 -7.32 3.00
C MET A 93 -9.67 -7.07 2.55
N ASP A 94 -9.92 -6.92 1.24
CA ASP A 94 -11.25 -6.78 0.69
C ASP A 94 -12.03 -8.11 0.86
N PRO A 95 -13.25 -8.10 1.41
CA PRO A 95 -14.04 -9.33 1.61
C PRO A 95 -14.32 -10.12 0.33
N LEU A 96 -14.30 -9.46 -0.84
CA LEU A 96 -14.51 -10.08 -2.14
C LEU A 96 -13.19 -10.46 -2.84
N PHE A 97 -12.04 -10.33 -2.16
CA PHE A 97 -10.75 -10.73 -2.71
C PHE A 97 -10.65 -12.25 -2.89
N SER A 98 -10.48 -12.70 -4.13
CA SER A 98 -10.22 -14.11 -4.42
C SER A 98 -8.71 -14.41 -4.40
N ARG A 99 -8.23 -14.92 -3.27
CA ARG A 99 -6.85 -15.39 -3.11
C ARG A 99 -6.43 -16.35 -4.22
N ASP A 100 -7.28 -17.32 -4.53
CA ASP A 100 -6.98 -18.34 -5.53
C ASP A 100 -6.90 -17.75 -6.95
N ALA A 101 -7.70 -16.73 -7.28
CA ALA A 101 -7.58 -16.00 -8.54
C ALA A 101 -6.28 -15.20 -8.61
N ALA A 102 -5.92 -14.49 -7.53
CA ALA A 102 -4.67 -13.73 -7.46
C ALA A 102 -3.43 -14.64 -7.60
N VAL A 103 -3.42 -15.81 -6.96
CA VAL A 103 -2.35 -16.82 -7.13
C VAL A 103 -2.23 -17.29 -8.58
N ARG A 104 -3.36 -17.58 -9.23
CA ARG A 104 -3.36 -17.96 -10.65
C ARG A 104 -2.81 -16.84 -11.53
N ALA A 105 -3.33 -15.62 -11.37
CA ALA A 105 -2.91 -14.45 -12.14
C ALA A 105 -1.43 -14.12 -11.94
N LEU A 106 -0.91 -14.23 -10.71
CA LEU A 106 0.50 -14.02 -10.41
C LEU A 106 1.38 -15.00 -11.21
N ARG A 107 1.03 -16.28 -11.21
CA ARG A 107 1.81 -17.33 -11.89
C ARG A 107 1.73 -17.29 -13.42
N LEU A 108 0.68 -16.70 -13.98
CA LEU A 108 0.53 -16.53 -15.42
C LEU A 108 1.42 -15.41 -15.98
N ARG A 109 1.89 -14.49 -15.14
CA ARG A 109 2.82 -13.44 -15.57
C ARG A 109 4.21 -14.03 -15.79
N HIS A 110 4.95 -13.44 -16.71
CA HIS A 110 6.37 -13.73 -16.94
C HIS A 110 7.21 -12.51 -16.51
N THR A 111 7.34 -12.31 -15.20
CA THR A 111 8.11 -11.19 -14.64
C THR A 111 8.71 -11.52 -13.29
N GLU A 112 9.50 -10.61 -12.74
CA GLU A 112 10.09 -10.72 -11.41
C GLU A 112 9.01 -10.59 -10.34
N ILE A 113 9.06 -11.45 -9.32
CA ILE A 113 8.03 -11.54 -8.29
C ILE A 113 7.81 -10.23 -7.53
N LYS A 114 8.87 -9.47 -7.23
CA LYS A 114 8.73 -8.16 -6.58
C LYS A 114 8.01 -7.17 -7.50
N ARG A 115 8.28 -7.21 -8.81
CA ARG A 115 7.58 -6.36 -9.79
C ARG A 115 6.10 -6.68 -9.83
N ALA A 116 5.75 -7.98 -9.87
CA ALA A 116 4.37 -8.42 -9.86
C ALA A 116 3.62 -8.02 -8.57
N LEU A 117 4.26 -8.12 -7.41
CA LEU A 117 3.66 -7.69 -6.14
C LEU A 117 3.38 -6.17 -6.09
N LEU A 118 4.13 -5.35 -6.82
CA LEU A 118 3.92 -3.90 -6.87
C LEU A 118 2.89 -3.48 -7.92
N ASP A 119 2.46 -4.41 -8.79
CA ASP A 119 1.47 -4.14 -9.81
C ASP A 119 0.06 -4.09 -9.19
N GLN A 120 -0.50 -2.88 -9.12
CA GLN A 120 -1.81 -2.63 -8.53
C GLN A 120 -2.97 -3.21 -9.35
N THR A 121 -2.72 -3.66 -10.59
CA THR A 121 -3.70 -4.40 -11.43
C THR A 121 -3.72 -5.90 -11.12
N LEU A 122 -2.70 -6.42 -10.44
CA LEU A 122 -2.65 -7.82 -10.01
C LEU A 122 -3.22 -7.99 -8.59
N VAL A 123 -2.69 -7.19 -7.67
CA VAL A 123 -3.09 -7.14 -6.26
C VAL A 123 -2.74 -5.75 -5.74
N SER A 124 -3.75 -5.00 -5.32
CA SER A 124 -3.51 -3.62 -4.89
C SER A 124 -3.13 -3.56 -3.41
N GLY A 125 -2.69 -2.38 -2.96
CA GLY A 125 -2.34 -2.13 -1.56
C GLY A 125 -0.90 -2.54 -1.21
N ILE A 126 -0.35 -3.59 -1.82
CA ILE A 126 1.04 -4.00 -1.60
C ILE A 126 1.97 -2.88 -2.12
N GLY A 127 2.73 -2.29 -1.19
CA GLY A 127 3.76 -1.28 -1.45
C GLY A 127 5.17 -1.86 -1.33
N ASN A 128 6.18 -1.04 -1.57
CA ASN A 128 7.59 -1.46 -1.56
C ASN A 128 7.99 -2.18 -0.26
N ILE A 129 7.47 -1.68 0.86
CA ILE A 129 7.76 -2.15 2.22
C ILE A 129 7.12 -3.52 2.44
N TYR A 130 5.82 -3.62 2.18
CA TYR A 130 5.08 -4.87 2.31
C TYR A 130 5.63 -5.95 1.37
N ALA A 131 6.06 -5.58 0.16
CA ALA A 131 6.70 -6.50 -0.76
C ALA A 131 8.02 -7.05 -0.20
N ASP A 132 8.91 -6.21 0.32
CA ASP A 132 10.20 -6.65 0.88
C ASP A 132 10.03 -7.52 2.11
N GLU A 133 9.12 -7.16 3.03
CA GLU A 133 8.81 -7.96 4.21
C GLU A 133 8.16 -9.30 3.84
N ALA A 134 7.20 -9.32 2.90
CA ALA A 134 6.56 -10.55 2.44
C ALA A 134 7.56 -11.49 1.76
N LEU A 135 8.43 -10.97 0.89
CA LEU A 135 9.49 -11.72 0.25
C LEU A 135 10.50 -12.27 1.27
N TRP A 136 10.82 -11.46 2.29
CA TRP A 136 11.65 -11.92 3.40
C TRP A 136 10.98 -13.08 4.11
N ARG A 137 9.72 -12.95 4.56
CA ARG A 137 8.99 -14.02 5.24
C ARG A 137 8.92 -15.30 4.41
N ALA A 138 8.59 -15.16 3.13
CA ALA A 138 8.50 -16.25 2.17
C ALA A 138 9.87 -16.84 1.77
N LYS A 139 11.01 -16.27 2.20
CA LYS A 139 12.36 -16.72 1.77
C LYS A 139 12.55 -16.70 0.25
N LEU A 140 12.02 -15.67 -0.40
CA LEU A 140 12.10 -15.49 -1.85
C LEU A 140 12.91 -14.24 -2.20
N HIS A 141 13.82 -14.36 -3.15
CA HIS A 141 14.45 -13.18 -3.74
C HIS A 141 13.48 -12.48 -4.71
N GLY A 142 13.50 -11.16 -4.73
CA GLY A 142 12.56 -10.34 -5.49
C GLY A 142 12.64 -10.52 -7.02
N THR A 143 13.77 -11.01 -7.52
CA THR A 143 14.01 -11.27 -8.95
C THR A 143 13.59 -12.67 -9.39
N ARG A 144 13.05 -13.51 -8.49
CA ARG A 144 12.53 -14.82 -8.90
C ARG A 144 11.37 -14.64 -9.87
N MET A 145 11.40 -15.39 -10.97
CA MET A 145 10.35 -15.33 -11.98
C MET A 145 9.04 -15.94 -11.46
N THR A 146 7.93 -15.27 -11.74
CA THR A 146 6.59 -15.64 -11.25
C THR A 146 6.08 -16.96 -11.80
N ASP A 147 6.39 -17.29 -13.06
CA ASP A 147 6.05 -18.54 -13.73
C ASP A 147 6.80 -19.76 -13.14
N LYS A 148 7.94 -19.53 -12.46
CA LYS A 148 8.73 -20.55 -11.77
C LYS A 148 8.28 -20.81 -10.33
N LEU A 149 7.20 -20.19 -9.87
CA LEU A 149 6.62 -20.48 -8.57
C LEU A 149 5.64 -21.65 -8.68
N THR A 150 5.69 -22.54 -7.69
CA THR A 150 4.62 -23.52 -7.48
C THR A 150 3.36 -22.80 -6.96
N LYS A 151 2.18 -23.38 -7.19
CA LYS A 151 0.92 -22.82 -6.63
C LYS A 151 1.02 -22.60 -5.11
N PRO A 152 1.48 -23.57 -4.30
CA PRO A 152 1.61 -23.37 -2.86
C PRO A 152 2.54 -22.22 -2.49
N LYS A 153 3.68 -22.07 -3.20
CA LYS A 153 4.66 -21.02 -2.87
C LYS A 153 4.16 -19.61 -3.21
N ALA A 154 3.46 -19.47 -4.33
CA ALA A 154 2.81 -18.21 -4.69
C ALA A 154 1.69 -17.85 -3.68
N ALA A 155 0.95 -18.86 -3.21
CA ALA A 155 -0.09 -18.69 -2.22
C ALA A 155 0.46 -18.28 -0.84
N GLU A 156 1.52 -18.94 -0.37
CA GLU A 156 2.26 -18.60 0.85
C GLU A 156 2.78 -17.15 0.81
N LEU A 157 3.30 -16.69 -0.34
CA LEU A 157 3.77 -15.32 -0.47
C LEU A 157 2.63 -14.29 -0.32
N LEU A 158 1.48 -14.54 -0.94
CA LEU A 158 0.33 -13.64 -0.82
C LEU A 158 -0.23 -13.64 0.61
N ASP A 159 -0.17 -14.76 1.32
CA ASP A 159 -0.52 -14.83 2.74
C ASP A 159 0.43 -13.95 3.55
N HIS A 160 1.75 -14.12 3.38
CA HIS A 160 2.74 -13.29 4.08
C HIS A 160 2.55 -11.80 3.79
N ALA A 161 2.21 -11.44 2.54
CA ALA A 161 1.91 -10.05 2.20
C ALA A 161 0.66 -9.53 2.93
N THR A 162 -0.38 -10.37 3.01
CA THR A 162 -1.61 -10.07 3.74
C THR A 162 -1.34 -9.89 5.23
N ASP A 163 -0.54 -10.77 5.83
CA ASP A 163 -0.18 -10.73 7.25
C ASP A 163 0.61 -9.46 7.58
N VAL A 164 1.63 -9.14 6.77
CA VAL A 164 2.41 -7.90 6.92
C VAL A 164 1.50 -6.66 6.85
N MET A 165 0.56 -6.64 5.91
CA MET A 165 -0.41 -5.53 5.81
C MET A 165 -1.33 -5.47 7.04
N ARG A 166 -1.81 -6.61 7.54
CA ARG A 166 -2.68 -6.68 8.74
C ARG A 166 -1.95 -6.21 9.99
N GLU A 167 -0.71 -6.63 10.17
CA GLU A 167 0.14 -6.18 11.28
C GLU A 167 0.40 -4.68 11.20
N ALA A 168 0.64 -4.15 9.99
CA ALA A 168 0.77 -2.72 9.78
C ALA A 168 -0.51 -1.98 10.20
N LEU A 169 -1.69 -2.44 9.78
CA LEU A 169 -2.96 -1.84 10.22
C LEU A 169 -3.17 -1.91 11.73
N GLY A 170 -2.85 -3.04 12.36
CA GLY A 170 -2.96 -3.21 13.81
C GLY A 170 -2.11 -2.23 14.62
N GLN A 171 -1.05 -1.69 14.03
CA GLN A 171 -0.16 -0.70 14.63
C GLN A 171 -0.45 0.74 14.18
N GLY A 172 -1.60 0.99 13.57
CA GLY A 172 -2.01 2.31 13.08
C GLY A 172 -1.45 2.66 11.69
N GLY A 173 -0.96 1.66 10.95
CA GLY A 173 -0.25 1.82 9.69
C GLY A 173 1.26 1.90 9.88
N THR A 174 1.96 2.14 8.78
CA THR A 174 3.41 2.28 8.81
C THR A 174 3.81 3.75 8.73
N SER A 175 4.39 4.26 9.80
CA SER A 175 4.87 5.64 9.84
C SER A 175 6.38 5.69 9.89
N PHE A 176 7.00 5.91 8.73
CA PHE A 176 8.45 5.94 8.59
C PHE A 176 9.05 7.33 8.78
N ASP A 177 8.21 8.34 8.85
CA ASP A 177 8.58 9.74 8.95
C ASP A 177 7.42 10.49 9.64
N ALA A 178 7.68 11.70 10.16
CA ALA A 178 6.66 12.61 10.68
C ALA A 178 5.55 12.92 9.65
N LEU A 179 5.77 12.55 8.38
CA LEU A 179 4.86 12.71 7.26
C LEU A 179 3.83 11.60 7.09
N TYR A 180 4.03 10.43 7.69
CA TYR A 180 3.05 9.35 7.66
C TYR A 180 2.34 9.34 8.99
N VAL A 181 1.15 9.90 9.04
CA VAL A 181 0.37 10.02 10.27
C VAL A 181 -1.06 9.58 10.03
N ASN A 182 -1.71 9.09 11.07
CA ASN A 182 -3.14 8.79 11.03
C ASN A 182 -3.96 10.08 10.89
N ILE A 183 -5.29 9.94 10.83
CA ILE A 183 -6.22 11.07 10.69
C ILE A 183 -6.11 12.13 11.79
N ASN A 184 -5.53 11.77 12.95
CA ASN A 184 -5.32 12.63 14.10
C ASN A 184 -3.90 13.25 14.11
N GLY A 185 -3.09 13.05 13.07
CA GLY A 185 -1.73 13.57 13.00
C GLY A 185 -0.70 12.77 13.80
N GLN A 186 -1.01 11.55 14.24
CA GLN A 186 -0.09 10.71 15.01
C GLN A 186 0.64 9.68 14.12
N SER A 187 1.94 9.51 14.33
CA SER A 187 2.74 8.46 13.68
C SER A 187 2.42 7.07 14.26
N GLY A 188 2.20 6.07 13.41
CA GLY A 188 2.12 4.64 13.74
C GLY A 188 3.49 4.02 14.06
N TYR A 189 3.50 2.85 14.70
CA TYR A 189 4.71 2.26 15.32
C TYR A 189 5.36 1.12 14.52
N PHE A 190 4.96 0.90 13.26
CA PHE A 190 5.39 -0.27 12.48
C PHE A 190 6.88 -0.32 12.14
N ASP A 191 7.58 0.82 12.13
CA ASP A 191 9.01 0.92 11.82
C ASP A 191 9.90 0.04 12.73
N ARG A 192 9.50 -0.13 14.00
CA ARG A 192 10.22 -0.94 15.00
C ARG A 192 10.16 -2.46 14.73
N SER A 193 9.25 -2.93 13.87
CA SER A 193 8.99 -4.36 13.66
C SER A 193 9.55 -4.93 12.35
N LEU A 194 10.07 -4.09 11.45
CA LEU A 194 10.58 -4.53 10.14
C LEU A 194 11.77 -5.49 10.22
N ASN A 195 11.89 -6.37 9.23
CA ASN A 195 12.92 -7.42 9.17
C ASN A 195 13.86 -7.30 7.97
N ALA A 196 13.41 -6.68 6.89
CA ALA A 196 14.18 -6.45 5.67
C ALA A 196 14.17 -4.97 5.27
N TYR A 197 12.99 -4.36 5.11
CA TYR A 197 12.90 -3.00 4.57
C TYR A 197 13.63 -1.99 5.45
N GLY A 198 14.51 -1.18 4.84
CA GLY A 198 15.31 -0.18 5.57
C GLY A 198 16.34 -0.75 6.56
N GLN A 199 16.55 -2.07 6.59
CA GLN A 199 17.49 -2.73 7.52
C GLN A 199 18.88 -2.93 6.90
N GLU A 200 19.26 -2.17 5.87
CA GLU A 200 20.57 -2.28 5.22
C GLU A 200 21.72 -2.33 6.24
N ASN A 201 22.68 -3.24 6.02
CA ASN A 201 23.81 -3.52 6.90
C ASN A 201 23.48 -4.06 8.31
N ARG A 202 22.21 -4.15 8.69
CA ARG A 202 21.80 -4.80 9.96
C ARG A 202 21.75 -6.31 9.81
N PRO A 203 22.03 -7.07 10.88
CA PRO A 203 21.98 -8.52 10.84
C PRO A 203 20.53 -9.00 10.63
N CYS A 204 20.34 -9.89 9.65
CA CYS A 204 19.06 -10.55 9.42
C CYS A 204 18.64 -11.33 10.67
N LYS A 205 17.42 -11.09 11.17
CA LYS A 205 16.89 -11.74 12.39
C LYS A 205 16.76 -13.27 12.31
N ARG A 206 16.94 -13.87 11.13
CA ARG A 206 16.94 -15.34 10.94
C ARG A 206 18.33 -15.97 10.93
N CYS A 207 19.31 -15.30 10.34
CA CYS A 207 20.59 -15.94 10.01
C CYS A 207 21.83 -15.06 10.24
N GLY A 208 21.67 -13.85 10.79
CA GLY A 208 22.75 -12.93 11.12
C GLY A 208 23.44 -12.24 9.94
N ALA A 209 23.25 -12.69 8.71
CA ALA A 209 23.84 -12.03 7.53
C ALA A 209 23.29 -10.61 7.35
N ALA A 210 24.16 -9.66 6.98
CA ALA A 210 23.76 -8.29 6.70
C ALA A 210 22.69 -8.24 5.60
N ILE A 211 21.62 -7.48 5.83
CA ILE A 211 20.62 -7.18 4.80
C ILE A 211 21.26 -6.30 3.73
N VAL A 212 21.02 -6.65 2.48
CA VAL A 212 21.54 -5.95 1.31
C VAL A 212 20.45 -5.05 0.74
N ARG A 213 20.84 -3.83 0.34
CA ARG A 213 20.02 -2.90 -0.42
C ARG A 213 20.43 -2.93 -1.89
N GLU A 214 19.45 -3.06 -2.78
CA GLU A 214 19.65 -3.04 -4.23
C GLU A 214 18.75 -1.96 -4.87
N PRO A 215 19.21 -1.30 -5.94
CA PRO A 215 18.34 -0.46 -6.76
C PRO A 215 17.31 -1.31 -7.51
N PHE A 216 16.05 -0.88 -7.51
CA PHE A 216 14.94 -1.58 -8.14
C PHE A 216 13.86 -0.60 -8.62
N MET A 217 13.72 -0.42 -9.94
CA MET A 217 12.67 0.42 -10.56
C MET A 217 12.49 1.81 -9.90
N ASN A 218 13.58 2.58 -9.78
CA ASN A 218 13.62 3.89 -9.10
C ASN A 218 13.23 3.84 -7.60
N ARG A 219 13.30 2.67 -6.99
CA ARG A 219 13.07 2.40 -5.56
C ARG A 219 14.23 1.59 -5.00
N SER A 220 14.27 1.44 -3.69
CA SER A 220 15.19 0.52 -3.01
C SER A 220 14.52 -0.83 -2.76
N SER A 221 15.30 -1.90 -2.84
CA SER A 221 14.88 -3.26 -2.49
C SER A 221 15.79 -3.80 -1.42
N TYR A 222 15.22 -4.39 -0.38
CA TYR A 222 15.98 -4.95 0.72
C TYR A 222 15.77 -6.46 0.81
N SER A 223 16.87 -7.22 0.90
CA SER A 223 16.79 -8.68 1.03
C SER A 223 17.95 -9.25 1.85
N CYS A 224 17.73 -10.43 2.43
CA CYS A 224 18.80 -11.18 3.08
C CYS A 224 19.49 -12.10 2.07
N PRO A 225 20.80 -11.95 1.80
CA PRO A 225 21.49 -12.72 0.76
C PRO A 225 21.56 -14.23 1.07
N ARG A 226 21.46 -14.63 2.33
CA ARG A 226 21.43 -16.04 2.76
C ARG A 226 20.03 -16.64 2.77
N CYS A 227 19.04 -15.92 3.31
CA CYS A 227 17.67 -16.43 3.42
C CYS A 227 16.87 -16.31 2.12
N GLN A 228 17.27 -15.38 1.23
CA GLN A 228 16.63 -15.10 -0.05
C GLN A 228 17.70 -15.19 -1.14
N PRO A 229 18.25 -16.39 -1.43
CA PRO A 229 19.31 -16.52 -2.42
C PRO A 229 18.80 -16.06 -3.80
N ARG A 230 19.63 -15.28 -4.50
CA ARG A 230 19.34 -14.83 -5.85
C ARG A 230 19.20 -16.05 -6.78
N PRO A 231 18.15 -16.12 -7.63
CA PRO A 231 18.00 -17.21 -8.59
C PRO A 231 19.22 -17.27 -9.51
N ARG A 232 19.64 -18.47 -9.88
CA ARG A 232 20.64 -18.65 -10.94
C ARG A 232 20.01 -18.23 -12.27
N ALA A 233 20.80 -17.54 -13.10
CA ALA A 233 20.41 -17.19 -14.47
C ALA A 233 20.16 -18.46 -15.30
#